data_AF-A0A0C3SF51-F1
#
_entry.id   AF-A0A0C3SF51-F1
#
_cell.length_a   1.000
_cell.length_b   1.000
_cell.length_c   1.000
_cell.angle_alpha   90.00
_cell.angle_beta   90.00
_cell.angle_gamma   90.00
#
_symmetry.space_group_name_H-M   'P 1'
#
loop_
_entity.id
_entity.type
_entity.pdbx_description
1 polymer ?
#
loop_
_entity_poly.entity_id
_entity_poly.type
_entity_poly.pdbx_seq_one_letter_code
_entity_poly.pdbx_strand_id
1 'polypeptide(L)'
;MLFDKTLRRHEEPWEVVDIRDVSPVPVRDEGEEMDIIRVHNTNITYKFIHDLQNADEVRKAVQYARARLIQDAIRLDYNVLLSEGWHCTLLRKGRRHRVEVVYSGRPARALGKVFHLSQPPFMGVLDHCEYHFRNHRVPPRRKLFRSFSLASMRRAQSCISPA
;
A
#
# COMPACT_ATOMS: atom_id res chain seq x y z
N MET A 1 19.96 -32.44 28.02
CA MET A 1 19.68 -31.90 26.68
C MET A 1 18.32 -31.21 26.72
N LEU A 2 18.31 -29.87 26.78
CA LEU A 2 17.08 -29.06 26.76
C LEU A 2 16.88 -28.56 25.33
N PHE A 3 15.87 -29.07 24.64
CA PHE A 3 15.46 -28.52 23.36
C PHE A 3 14.68 -27.24 23.63
N ASP A 4 15.35 -26.11 23.44
CA ASP A 4 14.75 -24.78 23.41
C ASP A 4 13.87 -24.67 22.16
N LYS A 5 12.62 -25.12 22.28
CA LYS A 5 11.59 -24.92 21.24
C LYS A 5 11.11 -23.48 21.33
N THR A 6 11.97 -22.56 20.89
CA THR A 6 11.51 -21.24 20.46
C THR A 6 10.58 -21.47 19.27
N LEU A 7 9.28 -21.56 19.55
CA LEU A 7 8.22 -21.45 18.56
C LEU A 7 8.36 -20.07 17.92
N ARG A 8 9.22 -19.96 16.90
CA ARG A 8 9.26 -18.79 16.02
C ARG A 8 7.86 -18.67 15.46
N ARG A 9 7.11 -17.72 15.99
CA ARG A 9 5.77 -17.37 15.54
C ARG A 9 5.90 -17.15 14.03
N HIS A 10 5.33 -18.05 13.24
CA HIS A 10 5.43 -17.98 11.78
C HIS A 10 4.69 -16.72 11.33
N GLU A 11 5.44 -15.64 11.18
CA GLU A 11 4.91 -14.39 10.70
C GLU A 11 4.59 -14.55 9.22
N GLU A 12 3.31 -14.52 8.87
CA GLU A 12 2.88 -14.53 7.47
C GLU A 12 3.59 -13.40 6.70
N PRO A 13 4.04 -13.64 5.46
CA PRO A 13 4.64 -12.60 4.64
C PRO A 13 3.59 -11.54 4.27
N TRP A 14 4.04 -10.36 3.87
CA TRP A 14 3.16 -9.37 3.24
C TRP A 14 2.80 -9.87 1.83
N GLU A 15 1.51 -9.93 1.53
CA GLU A 15 0.97 -10.30 0.23
C GLU A 15 0.60 -9.02 -0.55
N VAL A 16 0.90 -9.00 -1.85
CA VAL A 16 0.44 -7.92 -2.75
C VAL A 16 -1.04 -8.13 -3.04
N VAL A 17 -1.85 -7.11 -2.76
CA VAL A 17 -3.30 -7.11 -2.97
C VAL A 17 -3.69 -6.37 -4.24
N ASP A 18 -3.05 -5.23 -4.50
CA ASP A 18 -3.31 -4.41 -5.68
C ASP A 18 -2.04 -3.63 -6.05
N ILE A 19 -1.91 -3.32 -7.34
CA ILE A 19 -0.86 -2.48 -7.88
C ILE A 19 -1.53 -1.47 -8.80
N ARG A 20 -1.22 -0.19 -8.60
CA ARG A 20 -1.68 0.90 -9.46
C ARG A 20 -0.53 1.80 -9.79
N ASP A 21 -0.47 2.23 -11.04
CA ASP A 21 0.56 3.14 -11.49
C ASP A 21 0.00 4.16 -12.48
N VAL A 22 0.71 5.29 -12.52
CA VAL A 22 0.54 6.39 -13.44
C VAL A 22 1.93 6.68 -13.96
N SER A 23 2.14 6.38 -15.24
CA SER A 23 3.38 6.76 -15.93
C SER A 23 3.58 8.28 -15.89
N PRO A 24 4.83 8.78 -15.84
CA PRO A 24 5.09 10.21 -15.79
C PRO A 24 4.39 10.96 -16.92
N VAL A 25 3.44 11.84 -16.55
CA VAL A 25 2.70 12.70 -17.49
C VAL A 25 3.10 14.15 -17.33
N PRO A 26 3.08 14.96 -18.40
CA PRO A 26 3.22 16.41 -18.28
C PRO A 26 2.15 16.99 -17.34
N VAL A 27 2.56 17.92 -16.49
CA VAL A 27 1.71 18.52 -15.43
C VAL A 27 1.13 19.87 -15.85
N ARG A 28 1.58 20.42 -16.98
CA ARG A 28 1.23 21.78 -17.41
C ARG A 28 -0.03 21.83 -18.24
N ASP A 29 -0.89 22.78 -17.89
CA ASP A 29 -1.96 23.25 -18.74
C ASP A 29 -1.38 24.18 -19.82
N GLU A 30 -1.90 24.08 -21.05
CA GLU A 30 -1.38 24.75 -22.25
C GLU A 30 -1.36 26.30 -22.17
N GLY A 31 -1.96 26.89 -21.13
CA GLY A 31 -2.07 28.35 -20.95
C GLY A 31 -1.07 29.00 -19.99
N GLU A 32 -0.20 28.25 -19.31
CA GLU A 32 0.79 28.82 -18.38
C GLU A 32 2.17 28.98 -19.03
N GLU A 33 2.48 30.19 -19.50
CA GLU A 33 3.85 30.56 -19.91
C GLU A 33 4.75 30.65 -18.66
N MET A 34 5.62 29.66 -18.49
CA MET A 34 6.69 29.66 -17.49
C MET A 34 8.04 29.57 -18.21
N ASP A 35 8.88 30.57 -17.99
CA ASP A 35 10.24 30.60 -18.52
C ASP A 35 11.12 29.57 -17.81
N ILE A 36 11.34 28.43 -18.46
CA ILE A 36 12.22 27.38 -17.96
C ILE A 36 13.67 27.77 -18.20
N ILE A 37 14.40 27.96 -17.09
CA ILE A 37 15.84 28.27 -17.12
C ILE A 37 16.65 26.98 -17.28
N ARG A 38 16.27 25.94 -16.54
CA ARG A 38 16.95 24.64 -16.58
C ARG A 38 16.01 23.51 -16.19
N VAL A 39 16.30 22.34 -16.74
CA VAL A 39 15.60 21.10 -16.44
C VAL A 39 16.64 20.12 -15.91
N HIS A 40 16.30 19.39 -14.85
CA HIS A 40 17.14 18.29 -14.38
C HIS A 40 17.27 17.24 -15.49
N ASN A 41 18.37 16.48 -15.55
CA ASN A 41 18.60 15.56 -16.68
C ASN A 41 17.71 14.31 -16.65
N THR A 42 17.26 13.91 -15.46
CA THR A 42 16.49 12.69 -15.22
C THR A 42 15.31 12.95 -14.29
N ASN A 43 14.39 12.00 -14.18
CA ASN A 43 13.40 12.02 -13.13
C ASN A 43 14.07 11.72 -11.79
N ILE A 44 13.64 12.42 -10.74
CA ILE A 44 13.93 12.05 -9.35
C ILE A 44 12.79 11.19 -8.81
N THR A 45 13.07 10.39 -7.78
CA THR A 45 12.07 9.51 -7.17
C THR A 45 12.09 9.60 -5.65
N TYR A 46 10.95 9.36 -5.04
CA TYR A 46 10.78 9.28 -3.58
C TYR A 46 9.96 8.04 -3.25
N LYS A 47 10.49 7.19 -2.36
CA LYS A 47 9.83 5.97 -1.89
C LYS A 47 9.35 6.15 -0.46
N PHE A 48 8.09 5.79 -0.22
CA PHE A 48 7.41 5.91 1.06
C PHE A 48 6.62 4.64 1.37
N ILE A 49 6.67 4.19 2.61
CA ILE A 49 5.92 3.02 3.09
C ILE A 49 5.11 3.46 4.31
N HIS A 50 3.82 3.16 4.30
CA HIS A 50 2.89 3.55 5.36
C HIS A 50 1.92 2.43 5.74
N ASP A 51 1.76 2.18 7.03
CA ASP A 51 0.80 1.21 7.56
C ASP A 51 -0.60 1.86 7.66
N LEU A 52 -1.57 1.32 6.92
CA LEU A 52 -2.88 1.91 6.72
C LEU A 52 -3.86 1.58 7.85
N GLN A 53 -4.53 2.60 8.40
CA GLN A 53 -5.65 2.43 9.35
C GLN A 53 -7.01 2.48 8.65
N ASN A 54 -7.13 3.27 7.58
CA ASN A 54 -8.34 3.43 6.77
C ASN A 54 -7.98 3.56 5.28
N ALA A 55 -8.99 3.50 4.40
CA ALA A 55 -8.79 3.53 2.95
C ALA A 55 -8.27 4.90 2.47
N ASP A 56 -8.77 5.99 3.05
CA ASP A 56 -8.45 7.36 2.62
C ASP A 56 -6.96 7.71 2.86
N GLU A 57 -6.27 6.96 3.72
CA GLU A 57 -4.82 7.07 3.92
C GLU A 57 -4.00 6.70 2.69
N VAL A 58 -4.54 5.91 1.74
CA VAL A 58 -3.85 5.61 0.47
C VAL A 58 -3.65 6.90 -0.33
N ARG A 59 -4.73 7.69 -0.47
CA ARG A 59 -4.70 8.99 -1.15
C ARG A 59 -3.72 9.96 -0.50
N LYS A 60 -3.77 10.03 0.84
CA LYS A 60 -2.87 10.86 1.64
C LYS A 60 -1.41 10.43 1.50
N ALA A 61 -1.13 9.13 1.40
CA ALA A 61 0.22 8.62 1.22
C ALA A 61 0.83 9.06 -0.12
N VAL A 62 0.05 9.07 -1.20
CA VAL A 62 0.50 9.58 -2.51
C VAL A 62 0.75 11.08 -2.48
N GLN A 63 -0.16 11.86 -1.88
CA GLN A 63 0.03 13.30 -1.70
C GLN A 63 1.28 13.63 -0.86
N TYR A 64 1.51 12.87 0.22
CA TYR A 64 2.68 13.01 1.06
C TYR A 64 3.97 12.71 0.29
N ALA A 65 3.99 11.62 -0.50
CA ALA A 65 5.12 11.25 -1.32
C ALA A 65 5.46 12.35 -2.35
N ARG A 66 4.44 12.95 -2.98
CA ARG A 66 4.60 14.12 -3.85
C ARG A 66 5.23 15.31 -3.12
N ALA A 67 4.68 15.68 -1.95
CA ALA A 67 5.18 16.80 -1.18
C ALA A 67 6.67 16.62 -0.80
N ARG A 68 7.08 15.39 -0.46
CA ARG A 68 8.48 15.05 -0.20
C ARG A 68 9.35 15.14 -1.44
N LEU A 69 8.89 14.65 -2.58
CA LEU A 69 9.62 14.78 -3.85
C LEU A 69 9.84 16.25 -4.23
N ILE A 70 8.84 17.11 -4.03
CA ILE A 70 8.97 18.56 -4.27
C ILE A 70 10.00 19.17 -3.32
N GLN A 71 10.03 18.79 -2.04
CA GLN A 71 11.07 19.25 -1.12
C GLN A 71 12.48 18.82 -1.58
N ASP A 72 12.62 17.61 -2.11
CA ASP A 72 13.89 17.14 -2.67
C ASP A 72 14.28 17.93 -3.93
N ALA A 73 13.33 18.25 -4.81
CA ALA A 73 13.56 19.13 -5.95
C ALA A 73 14.05 20.52 -5.51
N ILE A 74 13.44 21.10 -4.46
CA ILE A 74 13.83 22.40 -3.89
C ILE A 74 15.27 22.36 -3.35
N ARG A 75 15.67 21.27 -2.67
CA ARG A 75 17.06 21.09 -2.21
C ARG A 75 18.06 21.04 -3.35
N LEU A 76 17.63 20.59 -4.52
CA LEU A 76 18.41 20.56 -5.76
C LEU A 76 18.29 21.89 -6.56
N ASP A 77 17.74 22.94 -5.95
CA ASP A 77 17.53 24.27 -6.52
C ASP A 77 16.57 24.29 -7.74
N TYR A 78 15.62 23.37 -7.78
CA TYR A 78 14.48 23.35 -8.70
C TYR A 78 13.20 23.78 -7.97
N ASN A 79 12.24 24.39 -8.68
CA ASN A 79 11.03 24.93 -8.06
C ASN A 79 9.73 24.38 -8.66
N VAL A 80 9.80 23.55 -9.70
CA VAL A 80 8.61 22.93 -10.32
C VAL A 80 8.93 21.51 -10.80
N LEU A 81 7.89 20.69 -10.98
CA LEU A 81 7.96 19.40 -11.68
C LEU A 81 7.27 19.55 -13.04
N LEU A 82 7.97 19.24 -14.14
CA LEU A 82 7.41 19.31 -15.51
C LEU A 82 6.53 18.11 -15.83
N SER A 83 6.93 16.96 -15.31
CA SER A 83 6.15 15.73 -15.38
C SER A 83 6.12 15.06 -14.02
N GLU A 84 5.03 14.36 -13.74
CA GLU A 84 4.78 13.65 -12.50
C GLU A 84 4.16 12.27 -12.80
N GLY A 85 4.56 11.26 -12.03
CA GLY A 85 4.03 9.91 -12.11
C GLY A 85 4.24 9.17 -10.81
N TRP A 86 3.43 8.16 -10.53
CA TRP A 86 3.48 7.43 -9.27
C TRP A 86 3.14 5.95 -9.44
N HIS A 87 3.65 5.14 -8.52
CA HIS A 87 3.38 3.72 -8.41
C HIS A 87 2.99 3.41 -6.96
N CYS A 88 1.93 2.63 -6.79
CA CYS A 88 1.31 2.35 -5.50
C CYS A 88 1.07 0.84 -5.41
N THR A 89 1.67 0.21 -4.41
CA THR A 89 1.51 -1.21 -4.11
C THR A 89 0.79 -1.37 -2.78
N LEU A 90 -0.42 -1.91 -2.81
CA LEU A 90 -1.19 -2.25 -1.62
C LEU A 90 -0.79 -3.64 -1.14
N LEU A 91 -0.34 -3.73 0.11
CA LEU A 91 0.11 -4.94 0.77
C LEU A 91 -0.84 -5.30 1.91
N ARG A 92 -1.03 -6.60 2.17
CA ARG A 92 -1.72 -7.10 3.38
C ARG A 92 -0.92 -8.14 4.14
N LYS A 93 -1.18 -8.22 5.44
CA LYS A 93 -0.70 -9.29 6.34
C LYS A 93 -1.78 -9.56 7.38
N GLY A 94 -2.56 -10.62 7.17
CA GLY A 94 -3.77 -10.89 7.93
C GLY A 94 -4.77 -9.74 7.86
N ARG A 95 -4.91 -8.96 8.95
CA ARG A 95 -5.79 -7.78 9.02
C ARG A 95 -5.07 -6.45 8.79
N ARG A 96 -3.74 -6.47 8.76
CA ARG A 96 -2.93 -5.27 8.58
C ARG A 96 -2.81 -4.98 7.10
N HIS A 97 -2.87 -3.71 6.74
CA HIS A 97 -2.62 -3.24 5.39
C HIS A 97 -1.51 -2.22 5.43
N ARG A 98 -0.78 -2.15 4.33
CA ARG A 98 0.34 -1.23 4.12
C ARG A 98 0.32 -0.78 2.69
N VAL A 99 0.69 0.45 2.44
CA VAL A 99 0.93 0.95 1.09
C VAL A 99 2.41 1.26 0.94
N GLU A 100 2.99 0.82 -0.17
CA GLU A 100 4.25 1.33 -0.68
C GLU A 100 3.95 2.28 -1.84
N VAL A 101 4.42 3.51 -1.76
CA VAL A 101 4.29 4.53 -2.80
C VAL A 101 5.68 4.87 -3.31
N VAL A 102 5.85 4.85 -4.63
CA VAL A 102 7.01 5.42 -5.32
C VAL A 102 6.50 6.56 -6.17
N TYR A 103 6.87 7.79 -5.81
CA TYR A 103 6.55 8.98 -6.60
C TYR A 103 7.75 9.37 -7.45
N SER A 104 7.50 9.86 -8.64
CA SER A 104 8.52 10.27 -9.60
C SER A 104 8.14 11.58 -10.29
N GLY A 105 9.14 12.36 -10.68
CA GLY A 105 8.89 13.57 -11.45
C GLY A 105 10.16 14.17 -12.02
N ARG A 106 9.98 15.07 -12.99
CA ARG A 106 11.07 15.77 -13.71
C ARG A 106 11.25 17.18 -13.16
N PRO A 107 12.25 17.47 -12.31
CA PRO A 107 12.44 18.81 -11.78
C PRO A 107 12.85 19.80 -12.86
N ALA A 108 12.36 21.03 -12.73
CA ALA A 108 12.82 22.18 -13.49
C ALA A 108 12.84 23.44 -12.63
N ARG A 109 13.64 24.40 -13.08
CA ARG A 109 13.76 25.72 -12.49
C ARG A 109 13.15 26.69 -13.48
N ALA A 110 12.12 27.38 -13.03
CA ALA A 110 11.43 28.39 -13.80
C ALA A 110 11.55 29.77 -13.14
N LEU A 111 11.50 30.82 -13.95
CA LEU A 111 11.28 32.19 -13.47
C LEU A 111 9.79 32.45 -13.27
N GLY A 112 9.47 33.44 -12.43
CA GLY A 112 8.12 33.88 -12.18
C GLY A 112 7.35 33.07 -11.14
N LYS A 113 6.03 33.24 -11.12
CA LYS A 113 5.14 32.58 -10.17
C LYS A 113 4.94 31.13 -10.60
N VAL A 114 5.37 30.20 -9.74
CA VAL A 114 5.14 28.77 -9.97
C VAL A 114 3.77 28.40 -9.43
N PHE A 115 2.93 27.81 -10.27
CA PHE A 115 1.71 27.15 -9.85
C PHE A 115 2.01 25.65 -9.65
N HIS A 116 1.65 25.14 -8.48
CA HIS A 116 1.64 23.71 -8.25
C HIS A 116 0.20 23.22 -8.40
N LEU A 117 -0.01 22.16 -9.18
CA LEU A 117 -1.30 21.49 -9.19
C LEU A 117 -1.72 21.16 -7.75
N SER A 118 -3.00 21.38 -7.45
CA SER A 118 -3.56 21.13 -6.12
C SER A 118 -3.50 19.64 -5.75
N GLN A 119 -3.46 18.75 -6.74
CA GLN A 119 -3.47 17.30 -6.58
C GLN A 119 -2.44 16.63 -7.51
N PRO A 120 -1.91 15.45 -7.13
CA PRO A 120 -1.19 14.58 -8.07
C PRO A 120 -2.04 14.23 -9.29
N PRO A 121 -1.43 13.81 -10.42
CA PRO A 121 -2.18 13.41 -11.60
C PRO A 121 -2.96 12.12 -11.37
N PHE A 122 -4.15 12.03 -11.98
CA PHE A 122 -5.01 10.82 -12.05
C PHE A 122 -5.33 10.15 -10.71
N MET A 123 -5.56 10.93 -9.65
CA MET A 123 -5.86 10.41 -8.31
C MET A 123 -7.14 9.53 -8.21
N GLY A 124 -8.02 9.52 -9.21
CA GLY A 124 -9.17 8.61 -9.28
C GLY A 124 -8.77 7.14 -9.48
N VAL A 125 -7.56 6.85 -9.98
CA VAL A 125 -7.06 5.47 -10.16
C VAL A 125 -6.94 4.73 -8.82
N LEU A 126 -6.79 5.47 -7.71
CA LEU A 126 -6.67 4.90 -6.36
C LEU A 126 -7.98 4.36 -5.80
N ASP A 127 -9.13 4.65 -6.41
CA ASP A 127 -10.44 4.19 -5.95
C ASP A 127 -10.50 2.65 -5.91
N HIS A 128 -9.77 1.98 -6.81
CA HIS A 128 -9.57 0.54 -6.79
C HIS A 128 -8.81 0.05 -5.54
N CYS A 129 -7.69 0.70 -5.18
CA CYS A 129 -6.94 0.36 -3.97
C CYS A 129 -7.81 0.54 -2.71
N GLU A 130 -8.58 1.63 -2.65
CA GLU A 130 -9.50 1.90 -1.55
C GLU A 130 -10.58 0.81 -1.45
N TYR A 131 -11.15 0.39 -2.58
CA TYR A 131 -12.10 -0.73 -2.65
C TYR A 131 -11.47 -2.03 -2.13
N HIS A 132 -10.24 -2.37 -2.56
CA HIS A 132 -9.56 -3.57 -2.11
C HIS A 132 -9.29 -3.53 -0.60
N PHE A 133 -8.85 -2.40 -0.05
CA PHE A 133 -8.68 -2.24 1.40
C PHE A 133 -9.98 -2.49 2.17
N ARG A 134 -11.11 -1.92 1.70
CA ARG A 134 -12.41 -2.05 2.38
C ARG A 134 -12.92 -3.49 2.37
N ASN A 135 -12.77 -4.19 1.24
CA ASN A 135 -13.35 -5.52 1.04
C ASN A 135 -12.45 -6.69 1.46
N HIS A 136 -11.13 -6.48 1.56
CA HIS A 136 -10.19 -7.53 1.99
C HIS A 136 -9.96 -7.55 3.51
N ARG A 137 -10.79 -6.84 4.29
CA ARG A 137 -10.92 -7.08 5.73
C ARG A 137 -11.51 -8.48 5.93
N VAL A 138 -10.63 -9.48 6.06
CA VAL A 138 -10.99 -10.89 6.26
C VAL A 138 -12.10 -10.98 7.33
N PRO A 139 -13.28 -11.55 7.01
CA PRO A 139 -14.30 -11.79 8.03
C PRO A 139 -13.66 -12.62 9.16
N PRO A 140 -13.99 -12.34 10.44
CA PRO A 140 -13.40 -13.10 11.54
C PRO A 140 -13.57 -14.59 11.25
N ARG A 141 -12.46 -15.34 11.19
CA ARG A 141 -12.48 -16.80 11.11
C ARG A 141 -13.50 -17.26 12.15
N ARG A 142 -14.64 -17.78 11.70
CA ARG A 142 -15.62 -18.39 12.60
C ARG A 142 -14.83 -19.41 13.39
N LYS A 143 -14.74 -19.23 14.72
CA LYS A 143 -14.24 -20.28 15.59
C LYS A 143 -15.21 -21.43 15.38
N LEU A 144 -14.83 -22.42 14.58
CA LEU A 144 -15.50 -23.71 14.57
C LEU A 144 -15.34 -24.23 15.99
N PHE A 145 -16.37 -24.02 16.82
CA PHE A 145 -16.52 -24.75 18.06
C PHE A 145 -16.56 -26.22 17.65
N ARG A 146 -15.43 -26.92 17.83
CA ARG A 146 -15.43 -28.38 17.85
C ARG A 146 -16.27 -28.76 19.06
N SER A 147 -17.54 -29.08 18.83
CA SER A 147 -18.34 -29.82 19.79
C SER A 147 -17.66 -31.16 20.02
N PHE A 148 -17.00 -31.31 21.17
CA PHE A 148 -16.59 -32.63 21.64
C PHE A 148 -17.85 -33.40 22.02
N SER A 149 -18.32 -34.25 21.12
CA SER A 149 -19.26 -35.32 21.45
C SER A 149 -18.50 -36.43 22.16
N LEU A 150 -18.43 -36.38 23.49
CA LEU A 150 -18.13 -37.54 24.33
C LEU A 150 -19.39 -38.42 24.38
N ALA A 151 -19.57 -39.28 23.38
CA ALA A 151 -20.49 -40.40 23.47
C ALA A 151 -19.69 -41.66 23.80
N SER A 152 -19.89 -42.09 25.04
CA SER A 152 -19.20 -43.17 25.74
C SER A 152 -19.26 -44.52 25.02
N MET A 153 -18.09 -45.15 24.88
CA MET A 153 -17.91 -46.58 24.70
C MET A 153 -18.55 -47.35 25.86
N ARG A 154 -19.58 -48.16 25.60
CA ARG A 154 -19.81 -49.45 26.27
C ARG A 154 -20.51 -50.42 25.32
N ARG A 155 -19.74 -51.28 24.66
CA ARG A 155 -20.20 -52.62 24.27
C ARG A 155 -19.27 -53.61 24.96
N ALA A 156 -19.73 -54.12 26.10
CA ALA A 156 -19.17 -55.33 26.69
C ALA A 156 -19.92 -56.52 26.06
N GLN A 157 -19.15 -57.44 25.50
CA GLN A 157 -19.58 -58.79 25.16
C GLN A 157 -19.82 -59.56 26.47
N SER A 158 -20.88 -60.37 26.52
CA SER A 158 -20.91 -61.54 27.40
C SER A 158 -21.63 -62.68 26.70
N CYS A 159 -20.89 -63.76 26.57
CA CYS A 159 -21.21 -64.99 25.88
C CYS A 159 -22.07 -65.94 26.74
N ILE A 160 -22.50 -67.04 26.09
CA ILE A 160 -22.70 -68.40 26.65
C ILE A 160 -24.08 -68.71 27.29
N SER A 161 -24.87 -69.53 26.58
CA SER A 161 -25.83 -70.52 27.11
C SER A 161 -25.05 -71.70 27.72
N PRO A 162 -25.54 -72.38 28.78
CA PRO A 162 -26.52 -73.48 28.66
C PRO A 162 -27.54 -73.47 29.85
N ALA A 163 -28.60 -74.28 29.95
CA ALA A 163 -28.87 -75.64 29.51
C ALA A 163 -30.36 -75.84 29.22
#